data_AF-A0A840C067-F1
#
_entry.id   AF-A0A840C067-F1
#
_cell.length_a   1.000
_cell.length_b   1.000
_cell.length_c   1.000
_cell.angle_alpha   90.00
_cell.angle_beta   90.00
_cell.angle_gamma   90.00
#
_symmetry.space_group_name_H-M   'P 1'
#
loop_
_entity.id
_entity.type
_entity.pdbx_description
1 polymer ?
#
loop_
_entity_poly.entity_id
_entity_poly.type
_entity_poly.pdbx_seq_one_letter_code
_entity_poly.pdbx_strand_id
1 'polypeptide(L)'
;MNAMMDTPRRQPKPRRRMIDHNTVLDLWAQGLPGHEIARLVGANRTNTVLMAVRKARLKGDPRAASRLPRKKWTVNIDENLGELLVPHAKARKLSMEALCYRLLADVVEGNLVNAVLDDGVST
;
A
#
# COMPACT_ATOMS: atom_id res chain seq x y z
N MET A 1 -7.40 22.70 -62.40
CA MET A 1 -8.12 23.12 -61.18
C MET A 1 -7.64 22.23 -60.03
N ASN A 2 -6.62 22.65 -59.27
CA ASN A 2 -6.08 21.87 -58.15
C ASN A 2 -6.79 22.26 -56.85
N ALA A 3 -7.51 21.31 -56.27
CA ALA A 3 -8.14 21.45 -54.97
C ALA A 3 -7.05 21.44 -53.88
N MET A 4 -6.82 22.63 -53.32
CA MET A 4 -5.97 22.85 -52.16
C MET A 4 -6.69 22.25 -50.94
N MET A 5 -6.29 21.03 -50.57
CA MET A 5 -6.73 20.35 -49.33
C MET A 5 -6.25 21.13 -48.12
N ASP A 6 -7.14 21.95 -47.56
CA ASP A 6 -6.93 22.65 -46.31
C ASP A 6 -6.90 21.63 -45.16
N THR A 7 -5.71 21.43 -44.58
CA THR A 7 -5.50 20.40 -43.55
C THR A 7 -6.01 20.95 -42.21
N PRO A 8 -6.85 20.22 -41.45
CA PRO A 8 -7.41 20.74 -40.21
C PRO A 8 -6.30 21.03 -39.20
N ARG A 9 -6.20 22.30 -38.78
CA ARG A 9 -5.30 22.77 -37.73
C ARG A 9 -5.54 21.95 -36.47
N ARG A 10 -4.56 21.15 -36.05
CA ARG A 10 -4.60 20.39 -34.81
C ARG A 10 -4.89 21.35 -33.65
N GLN A 11 -6.02 21.16 -32.96
CA GLN A 11 -6.33 21.94 -31.77
C GLN A 11 -5.23 21.74 -30.71
N PRO A 12 -4.81 22.80 -30.01
CA PRO A 12 -3.83 22.67 -28.93
C PRO A 12 -4.39 21.78 -27.82
N LYS A 13 -3.64 20.73 -27.48
CA LYS A 13 -4.00 19.84 -26.36
C LYS A 13 -4.19 20.68 -25.09
N PRO A 14 -5.24 20.43 -24.28
CA PRO A 14 -5.45 21.18 -23.05
C PRO A 14 -4.22 21.06 -22.15
N ARG A 15 -3.71 22.21 -21.69
CA ARG A 15 -2.58 22.27 -20.75
C ARG A 15 -2.97 21.43 -19.53
N ARG A 16 -2.19 20.37 -19.26
CA ARG A 16 -2.37 19.55 -18.05
C ARG A 16 -2.40 20.50 -16.85
N ARG A 17 -3.49 20.49 -16.07
CA ARG A 17 -3.52 21.21 -14.79
C ARG A 17 -2.36 20.68 -13.96
N MET A 18 -1.41 21.56 -13.65
CA MET A 18 -0.26 21.21 -12.84
C MET A 18 -0.75 21.02 -11.41
N ILE A 19 -0.52 19.84 -10.84
CA ILE A 19 -0.88 19.56 -9.45
C ILE A 19 0.06 20.37 -8.56
N ASP A 20 -0.51 21.14 -7.64
CA ASP A 20 0.29 21.80 -6.61
C ASP A 20 0.76 20.78 -5.57
N HIS A 21 2.06 20.54 -5.56
CA HIS A 21 2.68 19.61 -4.62
C HIS A 21 2.62 20.12 -3.17
N ASN A 22 2.61 21.44 -2.92
CA ASN A 22 2.52 21.96 -1.56
C ASN A 22 1.15 21.63 -0.95
N THR A 23 0.07 21.92 -1.68
CA THR A 23 -1.28 21.53 -1.27
C THR A 23 -1.40 20.03 -1.01
N VAL A 24 -0.78 19.18 -1.83
CA VAL A 24 -0.74 17.72 -1.60
C VAL A 24 -0.08 17.38 -0.26
N LEU A 25 1.02 18.03 0.09
CA LEU A 25 1.75 17.77 1.32
C LEU A 25 1.03 18.31 2.56
N ASP A 26 0.35 19.45 2.45
CA ASP A 26 -0.41 20.02 3.56
C ASP A 26 -1.63 19.16 3.89
N LEU A 27 -2.40 18.77 2.87
CA LEU A 27 -3.48 17.79 3.03
C LEU A 27 -2.94 16.45 3.51
N TRP A 28 -1.70 16.11 3.13
CA TRP A 28 -1.06 14.92 3.65
C TRP A 28 -0.71 15.05 5.14
N ALA A 29 -0.18 16.18 5.60
CA ALA A 29 0.12 16.38 7.01
C ALA A 29 -1.15 16.35 7.87
N GLN A 30 -2.29 16.80 7.32
CA GLN A 30 -3.61 16.77 7.96
C GLN A 30 -4.22 15.35 8.09
N GLY A 31 -3.58 14.32 7.55
CA GLY A 31 -4.05 12.94 7.71
C GLY A 31 -5.02 12.45 6.64
N LEU A 32 -5.35 13.25 5.61
CA LEU A 32 -6.28 12.82 4.57
C LEU A 32 -5.73 11.63 3.76
N PRO A 33 -6.57 10.66 3.36
CA PRO A 33 -6.13 9.54 2.55
C PRO A 33 -5.83 9.98 1.11
N GLY A 34 -4.88 9.31 0.44
CA GLY A 34 -4.39 9.73 -0.87
C GLY A 34 -5.44 9.81 -1.98
N HIS A 35 -6.51 9.00 -1.91
CA HIS A 35 -7.60 9.05 -2.88
C HIS A 35 -8.46 10.32 -2.71
N GLU A 36 -8.63 10.78 -1.48
CA GLU A 36 -9.36 12.00 -1.18
C GLU A 36 -8.54 13.24 -1.55
N ILE A 37 -7.23 13.21 -1.25
CA ILE A 37 -6.30 14.25 -1.73
C ILE A 37 -6.34 14.33 -3.26
N ALA A 38 -6.33 13.18 -3.96
CA ALA A 38 -6.40 13.16 -5.42
C ALA A 38 -7.70 13.80 -5.95
N ARG A 39 -8.84 13.54 -5.31
CA ARG A 39 -10.11 14.20 -5.61
C ARG A 39 -10.02 15.71 -5.41
N LEU A 40 -9.47 16.17 -4.29
CA LEU A 40 -9.39 17.58 -3.92
C LEU A 40 -8.45 18.38 -4.84
N VAL A 41 -7.31 17.80 -5.23
CA VAL A 41 -6.31 18.48 -6.09
C VAL A 41 -6.55 18.25 -7.58
N GLY A 42 -7.63 17.56 -7.96
CA GLY A 42 -7.95 17.25 -9.35
C GLY A 42 -6.96 16.28 -10.03
N ALA A 43 -6.34 15.39 -9.27
CA ALA A 43 -5.46 14.36 -9.81
C ALA A 43 -6.27 13.15 -10.29
N ASN A 44 -6.04 12.73 -11.54
CA ASN A 44 -6.74 11.58 -12.12
C ASN A 44 -6.41 10.23 -11.47
N ARG A 45 -5.33 10.15 -10.68
CA ARG A 45 -4.86 8.91 -10.06
C ARG A 45 -4.30 9.19 -8.68
N THR A 46 -4.69 8.37 -7.71
CA THR A 46 -4.11 8.34 -6.35
C THR A 46 -2.59 8.18 -6.37
N ASN A 47 -2.04 7.42 -7.33
CA ASN A 47 -0.60 7.20 -7.43
C ASN A 47 0.19 8.50 -7.66
N THR A 48 -0.40 9.51 -8.29
CA THR A 48 0.25 10.81 -8.49
C THR A 48 0.51 11.53 -7.16
N VAL A 49 -0.47 11.48 -6.25
CA VAL A 49 -0.34 11.98 -4.87
C VAL A 49 0.74 11.21 -4.12
N LEU A 50 0.72 9.87 -4.18
CA LEU A 50 1.70 9.03 -3.49
C LEU A 50 3.14 9.27 -3.99
N MET A 51 3.31 9.53 -5.29
CA MET A 51 4.62 9.87 -5.86
C MET A 51 5.11 11.24 -5.41
N ALA A 52 4.22 12.24 -5.30
CA ALA A 52 4.58 13.56 -4.75
C ALA A 52 5.04 13.45 -3.30
N VAL A 53 4.29 12.74 -2.46
CA VAL A 53 4.64 12.47 -1.06
C VAL A 53 5.95 11.68 -0.96
N ARG A 54 6.15 10.65 -1.78
CA ARG A 54 7.40 9.87 -1.80
C ARG A 54 8.60 10.75 -2.14
N LYS A 55 8.49 11.61 -3.15
CA LYS A 55 9.57 12.54 -3.54
C LYS A 55 9.87 13.54 -2.43
N ALA A 56 8.85 14.09 -1.79
CA ALA A 56 9.02 15.01 -0.66
C ALA A 56 9.69 14.33 0.55
N ARG A 57 9.30 13.09 0.84
CA ARG A 57 9.93 12.27 1.88
C ARG A 57 11.41 12.02 1.61
N LEU A 58 11.78 11.69 0.38
CA LEU A 58 13.20 11.52 0.00
C LEU A 58 14.02 12.81 0.15
N LYS A 59 13.36 13.98 0.11
CA LYS A 59 13.97 15.28 0.37
C LYS A 59 13.94 15.68 1.84
N GLY A 60 13.38 14.86 2.72
CA GLY A 60 13.30 15.13 4.16
C GLY A 60 12.16 16.09 4.57
N ASP A 61 11.13 16.29 3.73
CA ASP A 61 10.00 17.16 4.12
C ASP A 61 9.20 16.51 5.28
N PRO A 62 9.08 17.19 6.44
CA PRO A 62 8.41 16.64 7.62
C PRO A 62 6.91 16.39 7.38
N ARG A 63 6.28 17.14 6.47
CA ARG A 63 4.88 16.92 6.09
C ARG A 63 4.67 15.59 5.39
N ALA A 64 5.72 15.00 4.81
CA ALA A 64 5.66 13.73 4.08
C ALA A 64 5.87 12.49 4.98
N ALA A 65 5.80 12.66 6.30
CA ALA A 65 5.97 11.58 7.28
C ALA A 65 5.14 10.33 6.93
N SER A 66 5.72 9.16 7.16
CA SER A 66 5.01 7.89 6.98
C SER A 66 3.88 7.81 8.00
N ARG A 67 2.63 7.70 7.53
CA ARG A 67 1.46 7.56 8.41
C ARG A 67 1.12 6.12 8.78
N LEU A 68 1.84 5.17 8.18
CA LEU A 68 1.69 3.76 8.51
C LEU A 68 2.98 3.26 9.16
N PRO A 69 2.94 2.74 10.38
CA PRO A 69 3.93 1.77 10.80
C PRO A 69 3.58 0.45 10.10
N ARG A 70 4.04 0.27 8.86
CA ARG A 70 4.15 -1.09 8.32
C ARG A 70 5.48 -1.63 8.81
N LYS A 71 5.52 -2.02 10.09
CA LYS A 71 6.44 -3.06 10.53
C LYS A 71 5.97 -4.30 9.76
N LYS A 72 6.52 -4.50 8.56
CA LYS A 72 6.37 -5.74 7.81
C LYS A 72 7.30 -6.72 8.48
N TRP A 73 6.73 -7.70 9.15
CA TRP A 73 7.51 -8.81 9.67
C TRP A 73 7.42 -9.87 8.59
N THR A 74 8.57 -10.21 8.01
CA THR A 74 8.66 -11.33 7.09
C THR A 74 8.99 -12.55 7.94
N VAL A 75 8.11 -13.54 7.92
CA VAL A 75 8.37 -14.86 8.48
C VAL A 75 8.67 -15.77 7.30
N ASN A 76 9.87 -16.34 7.26
CA ASN A 76 10.19 -17.38 6.29
C ASN A 76 9.62 -18.69 6.81
N ILE A 77 8.76 -19.30 6.00
CA ILE A 77 8.19 -20.61 6.26
C ILE A 77 8.92 -21.58 5.33
N ASP A 78 9.39 -22.69 5.88
CA ASP A 78 9.97 -23.77 5.07
C ASP A 78 8.97 -24.25 4.00
N GLU A 79 9.46 -24.64 2.84
CA GLU A 79 8.61 -25.03 1.70
C GLU A 79 7.67 -26.17 2.06
N ASN A 80 8.15 -27.18 2.81
CA ASN A 80 7.34 -28.32 3.22
C ASN A 80 6.22 -27.89 4.19
N LEU A 81 6.52 -26.96 5.10
CA LEU A 81 5.53 -26.42 6.04
C LEU A 81 4.48 -25.57 5.30
N GLY A 82 4.91 -24.83 4.26
CA GLY A 82 4.02 -24.10 3.37
C GLY A 82 2.99 -25.03 2.71
N GLU A 83 3.44 -26.15 2.14
CA GLU A 83 2.56 -27.14 1.52
C GLU A 83 1.52 -27.71 2.48
N LEU A 84 1.91 -27.98 3.73
CA LEU A 84 0.99 -28.46 4.77
C LEU A 84 -0.08 -27.42 5.13
N LEU A 85 0.24 -26.13 5.07
CA LEU A 85 -0.70 -25.04 5.41
C LEU A 85 -1.66 -24.66 4.27
N VAL A 86 -1.31 -24.96 3.01
CA VAL A 86 -2.13 -24.58 1.84
C VAL A 86 -3.57 -25.09 1.91
N PRO A 87 -3.86 -26.36 2.26
CA PRO A 87 -5.23 -26.85 2.39
C PRO A 87 -6.03 -26.09 3.44
N HIS A 88 -5.41 -25.74 4.58
CA HIS A 88 -6.07 -25.00 5.66
C HIS A 88 -6.42 -23.56 5.27
N ALA A 89 -5.55 -22.92 4.49
CA ALA A 89 -5.78 -21.58 3.95
C ALA A 89 -6.94 -21.59 2.94
N LYS A 90 -6.93 -22.55 2.00
CA LYS A 90 -7.99 -22.73 1.00
C LYS A 90 -9.35 -22.99 1.63
N ALA A 91 -9.43 -23.90 2.60
CA ALA A 91 -10.67 -24.23 3.30
C ALA A 91 -11.29 -23.00 3.99
N ARG A 92 -10.47 -22.06 4.46
CA ARG A 92 -10.89 -20.85 5.17
C ARG A 92 -11.00 -19.62 4.27
N LYS A 93 -10.69 -19.74 2.97
CA LYS A 93 -10.64 -18.63 2.00
C LYS A 93 -9.72 -17.48 2.47
N LEU A 94 -8.60 -17.83 3.11
CA LEU A 94 -7.59 -16.88 3.58
C LEU A 94 -6.35 -16.92 2.69
N SER A 95 -5.62 -15.80 2.62
CA SER A 95 -4.25 -15.82 2.11
C SER A 95 -3.34 -16.55 3.11
N MET A 96 -2.18 -17.03 2.65
CA MET A 96 -1.21 -17.68 3.54
C MET A 96 -0.75 -16.75 4.67
N GLU A 97 -0.51 -15.47 4.34
CA GLU A 97 -0.17 -14.44 5.32
C GLU A 97 -1.29 -14.28 6.37
N ALA A 98 -2.55 -14.19 5.93
CA ALA A 98 -3.68 -14.04 6.84
C ALA A 98 -3.90 -15.27 7.72
N LEU A 99 -3.68 -16.48 7.18
CA LEU A 99 -3.75 -17.70 7.96
C LEU A 99 -2.65 -17.73 9.04
N CYS A 100 -1.40 -17.45 8.68
CA CYS A 100 -0.28 -17.46 9.63
C CYS A 100 -0.48 -16.42 10.73
N TYR A 101 -0.90 -15.21 10.37
CA TYR A 101 -1.25 -14.18 11.34
C TYR A 101 -2.36 -14.66 12.28
N ARG A 102 -3.41 -15.28 11.72
CA ARG A 102 -4.54 -15.75 12.52
C ARG A 102 -4.13 -16.85 13.49
N LEU A 103 -3.33 -17.81 13.04
CA LEU A 103 -2.79 -18.88 13.90
C LEU A 103 -1.94 -18.31 15.04
N LEU A 104 -1.03 -17.39 14.73
CA LEU A 104 -0.20 -16.74 15.76
C LEU A 104 -1.06 -15.92 16.73
N ALA A 105 -2.05 -15.18 16.23
CA ALA A 105 -2.97 -14.42 17.06
C ALA A 105 -3.77 -15.34 17.99
N ASP A 106 -4.36 -16.43 17.46
CA ASP A 106 -5.15 -17.37 18.25
C ASP A 106 -4.27 -18.07 19.32
N VAL A 107 -3.00 -18.39 19.02
CA VAL A 107 -2.05 -18.97 20.01
C VAL A 107 -1.72 -17.96 21.13
N VAL A 108 -1.47 -16.70 20.79
CA VAL A 108 -1.15 -15.66 21.78
C VAL A 108 -2.37 -15.28 22.61
N GLU A 109 -3.51 -15.01 21.96
CA GLU A 109 -4.77 -14.65 22.62
C GLU A 109 -5.31 -15.79 23.49
N GLY A 110 -5.09 -17.05 23.06
CA GLY A 110 -5.43 -18.24 23.84
C GLY A 110 -4.46 -18.58 24.97
N ASN A 111 -3.40 -17.78 25.19
CA ASN A 111 -2.32 -18.07 26.14
C ASN A 111 -1.71 -19.49 25.96
N LEU A 112 -1.64 -19.95 24.71
CA LEU A 112 -1.16 -21.28 24.34
C LEU A 112 0.34 -21.29 23.99
N VAL A 113 1.01 -20.14 24.08
CA VAL A 113 2.43 -20.00 23.69
C VAL A 113 3.30 -21.04 24.40
N ASN A 114 3.19 -21.16 25.73
CA ASN A 114 3.98 -22.14 26.50
C ASN A 114 3.58 -23.59 26.24
N ALA A 115 2.33 -23.84 25.82
CA ALA A 115 1.88 -25.19 25.47
C ALA A 115 2.39 -25.61 24.09
N VAL A 116 2.53 -24.67 23.16
CA VAL A 116 3.09 -24.89 21.82
C VAL A 116 4.62 -24.97 21.87
N LEU A 117 5.25 -24.15 22.71
CA LEU A 117 6.68 -24.10 22.96
C LEU A 117 7.07 -24.95 24.17
N ASP A 118 6.35 -26.03 24.46
CA ASP A 118 6.75 -26.92 25.55
C ASP A 118 8.04 -27.62 25.12
N ASP A 119 9.17 -26.95 25.38
CA ASP A 119 10.52 -27.35 25.05
C ASP A 119 10.97 -28.55 25.92
N GLY A 120 10.07 -29.16 26.69
CA GLY A 120 10.34 -30.27 27.59
C GLY A 120 11.21 -29.88 28.78
N VAL A 121 11.39 -28.58 29.05
CA VAL A 121 12.14 -28.09 30.21
C VAL A 121 11.23 -28.18 31.44
N SER A 122 11.08 -29.41 31.94
CA SER A 122 10.58 -29.64 33.30
C SER A 122 11.61 -29.08 34.28
N THR A 123 11.26 -28.01 34.98
CA THR A 123 11.96 -27.56 36.19
C THR A 123 11.91 -28.61 37.28
#